data_AF-A0A6A0GS78-F1
#
_entry.id   AF-A0A6A0GS78-F1
#
_cell.length_a   1.000
_cell.length_b   1.000
_cell.length_c   1.000
_cell.angle_alpha   90.00
_cell.angle_beta   90.00
_cell.angle_gamma   90.00
#
_symmetry.space_group_name_H-M   'P 1'
#
loop_
_entity.id
_entity.type
_entity.pdbx_description
1 polymer ?
#
loop_
_entity_poly.entity_id
_entity_poly.type
_entity_poly.pdbx_seq_one_letter_code
_entity_poly.pdbx_strand_id
1 'polypeptide(L)'
;MSHPDHVSSAGITLTDNHRTLFFRQHFPVAAISHCGTDPDDRRWQHNSDTGEPLASLRIFGFVAKKGTARNQNQCHVLAELEPEQPATAICNFVTKVMMTSANRANLV
;
A
#
# COMPACT_ATOMS: atom_id res chain seq x y z
N MET A 1 -10.63 -7.91 -2.84
CA MET A 1 -9.43 -7.12 -3.21
C MET A 1 -9.07 -6.29 -1.99
N SER A 2 -7.83 -6.36 -1.52
CA SER A 2 -7.38 -5.59 -0.34
C SER A 2 -7.24 -4.12 -0.69
N HIS A 3 -7.92 -3.22 0.02
CA HIS A 3 -7.82 -1.78 -0.17
C HIS A 3 -6.94 -1.18 0.92
N PRO A 4 -6.02 -0.26 0.59
CA PRO A 4 -5.44 0.61 1.59
C PRO A 4 -6.45 1.70 1.93
N ASP A 5 -7.46 1.37 2.74
CA ASP A 5 -8.54 2.33 3.04
C ASP A 5 -8.06 3.51 3.90
N HIS A 6 -6.88 3.39 4.52
CA HIS A 6 -6.39 4.45 5.39
C HIS A 6 -4.86 4.49 5.51
N VAL A 7 -4.28 5.59 5.04
CA VAL A 7 -2.90 5.95 5.33
C VAL A 7 -2.90 7.12 6.33
N SER A 8 -2.13 6.99 7.40
CA SER A 8 -2.01 8.02 8.43
C SER A 8 -0.57 8.21 8.86
N SER A 9 -0.32 9.18 9.73
CA SER A 9 0.97 9.36 10.39
C SER A 9 1.40 8.14 11.23
N ALA A 10 0.49 7.23 11.56
CA ALA A 10 0.78 6.00 12.29
C ALA A 10 1.19 4.85 11.38
N GLY A 11 0.81 4.86 10.09
CA GLY A 11 1.18 3.82 9.13
C GLY A 11 0.14 3.58 8.05
N ILE A 12 0.23 2.41 7.41
CA ILE A 12 -0.72 1.94 6.40
C ILE A 12 -1.68 0.95 7.05
N THR A 13 -2.97 1.09 6.79
CA THR A 13 -3.99 0.12 7.18
C THR A 13 -4.68 -0.41 5.94
N LEU A 14 -4.69 -1.73 5.80
CA LEU A 14 -5.46 -2.43 4.78
C LEU A 14 -6.71 -3.02 5.41
N THR A 15 -7.87 -2.82 4.79
CA THR A 15 -9.10 -3.57 5.11
C THR A 15 -9.49 -4.35 3.87
N ASP A 16 -9.92 -5.58 4.06
CA ASP A 16 -10.53 -6.36 2.99
C ASP A 16 -12.03 -6.25 3.13
N ASN A 17 -12.64 -5.50 2.22
CA ASN A 17 -14.07 -5.18 2.25
C ASN A 17 -14.94 -6.43 2.11
N HIS A 18 -14.44 -7.50 1.48
CA HIS A 18 -15.18 -8.76 1.34
C HIS A 18 -14.87 -9.73 2.48
N ARG A 19 -13.92 -9.40 3.36
CA ARG A 19 -13.51 -10.17 4.54
C ARG A 19 -13.15 -11.63 4.24
N THR A 20 -12.58 -11.90 3.06
CA THR A 20 -12.30 -13.27 2.62
C THR A 20 -10.88 -13.71 2.95
N LEU A 21 -9.92 -12.79 2.93
CA LEU A 21 -8.51 -13.10 3.21
C LEU A 21 -8.07 -12.60 4.59
N PHE A 22 -8.54 -11.42 4.97
CA PHE A 22 -8.27 -10.83 6.27
C PHE A 22 -9.41 -9.88 6.63
N PHE A 23 -9.46 -9.43 7.89
CA PHE A 23 -10.40 -8.38 8.27
C PHE A 23 -9.73 -7.01 8.16
N ARG A 24 -8.60 -6.83 8.84
CA ARG A 24 -7.83 -5.59 8.86
C ARG A 24 -6.38 -5.88 9.22
N GLN A 25 -5.44 -5.28 8.50
CA GLN A 25 -4.01 -5.41 8.78
C GLN A 25 -3.37 -4.02 8.84
N HIS A 26 -2.65 -3.74 9.93
CA HIS A 26 -1.97 -2.46 10.15
C HIS A 26 -0.45 -2.63 10.07
N PHE A 27 0.20 -1.77 9.30
CA PHE A 27 1.65 -1.70 9.12
C PHE A 27 2.13 -0.36 9.67
N PRO A 28 2.79 -0.35 10.84
CA PRO A 28 3.29 0.89 11.42
C PRO A 28 4.39 1.49 10.52
N VAL A 29 4.52 2.82 10.49
CA VAL A 29 5.52 3.50 9.65
C VAL A 29 6.93 2.95 9.86
N ALA A 30 7.30 2.65 11.11
CA ALA A 30 8.61 2.11 11.46
C ALA A 30 8.90 0.71 10.85
N ALA A 31 7.87 -0.01 10.42
CA ALA A 31 8.02 -1.28 9.74
C ALA A 31 8.15 -1.14 8.21
N ILE A 32 7.72 0.00 7.64
CA ILE A 32 7.72 0.24 6.19
C ILE A 32 9.09 0.75 5.77
N SER A 33 9.70 0.10 4.78
CA SER A 33 11.02 0.47 4.24
C SER A 33 10.96 1.08 2.85
N HIS A 34 9.92 0.78 2.08
CA HIS A 34 9.76 1.29 0.73
C HIS A 34 8.27 1.35 0.35
N CYS A 35 7.89 2.33 -0.47
CA CYS A 35 6.57 2.41 -1.10
C CYS A 35 6.70 3.12 -2.45
N GLY A 36 6.08 2.57 -3.49
CA GLY A 36 6.20 3.09 -4.84
C GLY A 36 5.26 2.41 -5.83
N THR A 37 5.12 3.02 -7.01
CA THR A 37 4.45 2.43 -8.16
C THR A 37 5.35 1.39 -8.83
N ASP A 38 4.76 0.51 -9.64
CA ASP A 38 5.55 -0.46 -10.42
C ASP A 38 6.53 0.26 -11.38
N PRO A 39 7.85 -0.04 -11.31
CA PRO A 39 8.84 0.64 -12.16
C PRO A 39 8.70 0.30 -13.64
N ASP A 40 8.16 -0.88 -13.96
CA ASP A 40 7.90 -1.33 -15.33
C ASP A 40 6.53 -0.85 -15.84
N ASP A 41 5.83 -0.02 -15.05
CA ASP A 41 4.52 0.52 -15.34
C ASP A 41 3.45 -0.54 -15.68
N ARG A 42 3.60 -1.77 -15.19
CA ARG A 42 2.64 -2.84 -15.39
C ARG A 42 1.28 -2.43 -14.83
N ARG A 43 0.23 -2.92 -15.48
CA ARG A 43 -1.16 -2.62 -15.15
C ARG A 43 -1.88 -3.90 -14.78
N TRP A 44 -2.66 -3.82 -13.70
CA TRP A 44 -3.57 -4.89 -13.35
C TRP A 44 -4.77 -4.82 -14.28
N GLN A 45 -5.03 -5.90 -14.99
CA GLN A 45 -6.20 -6.03 -15.84
C GLN A 45 -7.33 -6.65 -15.00
N HIS A 46 -8.28 -5.82 -14.60
CA HIS A 46 -9.45 -6.31 -13.88
C HIS A 46 -10.57 -6.62 -14.87
N ASN A 47 -10.93 -7.91 -14.98
CA ASN A 47 -12.17 -8.31 -15.64
C ASN A 47 -13.33 -7.85 -14.74
N SER A 48 -14.13 -6.91 -15.24
CA SER A 48 -15.43 -6.68 -14.64
C SER A 48 -16.36 -7.81 -15.06
N ASP A 49 -16.99 -8.49 -14.10
CA ASP A 49 -18.05 -9.47 -14.40
C ASP A 49 -19.31 -8.80 -14.99
N THR A 50 -19.33 -7.46 -15.05
CA THR A 50 -20.48 -6.64 -15.45
C THR A 50 -20.41 -6.12 -16.89
N GLY A 51 -19.42 -6.53 -17.70
CA GLY A 51 -19.30 -6.10 -19.10
C GLY A 51 -18.80 -4.65 -19.27
N GLU A 52 -18.33 -4.03 -18.19
CA GLU A 52 -17.59 -2.76 -18.23
C GLU A 52 -16.19 -2.99 -18.83
N PRO A 53 -15.60 -1.98 -19.48
CA PRO A 53 -14.28 -2.08 -20.09
C PRO A 53 -13.25 -2.64 -19.11
N LEU A 54 -12.30 -3.43 -19.63
CA LEU A 54 -11.16 -3.93 -18.87
C LEU A 54 -10.45 -2.75 -18.20
N ALA A 55 -10.60 -2.61 -16.89
CA ALA A 55 -9.97 -1.51 -16.18
C ALA A 55 -8.47 -1.80 -16.12
N SER A 56 -7.69 -0.90 -16.73
CA SER A 56 -6.22 -0.92 -16.68
C SER A 56 -5.75 -0.14 -15.45
N LEU A 57 -5.62 -0.85 -14.33
CA LEU A 57 -5.39 -0.25 -13.02
C LEU A 57 -3.90 -0.15 -12.71
N ARG A 58 -3.45 0.99 -12.20
CA ARG A 58 -2.04 1.19 -11.84
C ARG A 58 -1.66 0.32 -10.66
N ILE A 59 -0.53 -0.39 -10.78
CA ILE A 59 0.02 -1.20 -9.71
C ILE A 59 0.94 -0.36 -8.84
N PHE A 60 0.82 -0.55 -7.53
CA PHE A 60 1.75 -0.01 -6.54
C PHE A 60 1.96 -1.00 -5.42
N GLY A 61 2.97 -0.74 -4.60
CA GLY A 61 3.23 -1.59 -3.46
C GLY A 61 4.06 -0.92 -2.39
N PHE A 62 4.20 -1.64 -1.29
CA PHE A 62 5.11 -1.26 -0.21
C PHE A 62 5.78 -2.49 0.39
N VAL A 63 6.98 -2.28 0.90
CA VAL A 63 7.76 -3.30 1.61
C VAL A 63 7.70 -3.01 3.10
N ALA A 64 7.33 -4.00 3.89
CA ALA A 64 7.27 -3.91 5.33
C ALA A 64 7.96 -5.10 6.01
N LYS A 65 8.51 -4.87 7.20
CA LYS A 65 9.05 -5.93 8.06
C LYS A 65 7.93 -6.87 8.51
N LYS A 66 8.16 -8.17 8.36
CA LYS A 66 7.20 -9.21 8.73
C LYS A 66 7.29 -9.50 10.24
N GLY A 67 6.59 -8.68 11.03
CA GLY A 67 6.31 -8.93 12.46
C GLY A 67 7.48 -9.49 13.28
N THR A 68 7.26 -10.66 13.88
CA THR A 68 8.19 -11.32 14.83
C THR A 68 9.41 -11.98 14.18
N ALA A 69 9.44 -12.12 12.85
CA ALA A 69 10.57 -12.72 12.17
C ALA A 69 11.68 -11.68 11.97
N ARG A 70 12.75 -11.75 12.77
CA ARG A 70 13.96 -10.94 12.54
C ARG A 70 14.45 -11.19 11.11
N ASN A 71 14.57 -10.11 10.34
CA ASN A 71 15.14 -10.07 8.98
C ASN A 71 14.25 -10.60 7.84
N GLN A 72 12.93 -10.73 8.03
CA GLN A 72 12.01 -10.99 6.91
C GLN A 72 11.29 -9.71 6.49
N ASN A 73 11.31 -9.44 5.18
CA ASN A 73 10.53 -8.37 4.55
C ASN A 73 9.44 -8.99 3.68
N GLN A 74 8.27 -8.36 3.67
CA GLN A 74 7.15 -8.73 2.81
C GLN A 74 6.81 -7.56 1.90
N CYS A 75 6.67 -7.85 0.60
CA CYS A 75 6.15 -6.90 -0.37
C CYS A 75 4.63 -7.09 -0.48
N HIS A 76 3.88 -6.02 -0.33
CA HIS A 76 2.44 -5.96 -0.54
C HIS A 76 2.19 -5.24 -1.86
N VAL A 77 1.64 -5.96 -2.83
CA VAL A 77 1.30 -5.44 -4.15
C VAL A 77 -0.20 -5.21 -4.23
N LEU A 78 -0.59 -4.01 -4.64
CA LEU A 78 -1.97 -3.55 -4.74
C LEU A 78 -2.20 -2.90 -6.11
N ALA A 79 -3.46 -2.78 -6.50
CA ALA A 79 -3.88 -2.03 -7.67
C ALA A 79 -4.78 -0.86 -7.24
N GLU A 80 -4.70 0.23 -7.97
CA GLU A 80 -5.61 1.38 -7.84
C GLU A 80 -7.06 0.90 -8.03
N LEU A 81 -7.98 1.34 -7.17
CA LEU A 81 -9.42 1.08 -7.32
C LEU A 81 -10.16 2.36 -7.72
N GLU A 82 -9.95 3.43 -6.96
CA GLU A 82 -10.68 4.68 -7.11
C GLU A 82 -9.81 5.73 -7.81
N PRO A 83 -10.28 6.31 -8.94
CA PRO A 83 -9.52 7.35 -9.65
C PRO A 83 -9.24 8.61 -8.82
N GLU A 84 -10.11 8.88 -7.84
CA GLU A 84 -9.97 10.02 -6.90
C GLU A 84 -8.82 9.82 -5.91
N GLN A 85 -8.37 8.57 -5.72
CA GLN A 85 -7.23 8.21 -4.87
C GLN A 85 -6.16 7.47 -5.67
N PRO A 86 -5.44 8.17 -6.58
CA PRO A 86 -4.48 7.53 -7.46
C PRO A 86 -3.33 6.91 -6.67
N ALA A 87 -2.79 5.80 -7.19
CA ALA A 87 -1.68 5.09 -6.56
C ALA A 87 -0.48 5.99 -6.23
N THR A 88 -0.20 6.98 -7.09
CA THR A 88 0.87 7.96 -6.90
C THR A 88 0.66 8.85 -5.68
N ALA A 89 -0.57 9.27 -5.40
CA ALA A 89 -0.89 10.08 -4.22
C ALA A 89 -0.66 9.28 -2.94
N ILE A 90 -1.07 8.01 -2.94
CA ILE A 90 -0.83 7.08 -1.83
C ILE A 90 0.67 6.92 -1.57
N CYS A 91 1.47 6.59 -2.60
CA CYS A 91 2.91 6.41 -2.46
C CYS A 91 3.63 7.68 -1.98
N ASN A 92 3.24 8.85 -2.50
CA ASN A 92 3.80 10.14 -2.10
C ASN A 92 3.51 10.44 -0.63
N PHE A 93 2.28 10.17 -0.19
CA PHE A 93 1.89 10.38 1.21
C PHE A 93 2.70 9.47 2.14
N VAL A 94 2.79 8.16 1.84
CA VAL A 94 3.57 7.20 2.64
C VAL A 94 5.03 7.64 2.72
N THR A 95 5.62 8.01 1.59
CA THR A 95 7.03 8.49 1.53
C THR A 95 7.26 9.71 2.41
N LYS A 96 6.34 10.69 2.36
CA LYS A 96 6.40 11.89 3.20
C LYS A 96 6.31 11.56 4.70
N VAL A 97 5.42 10.66 5.07
CA VAL A 97 5.27 10.19 6.46
C VAL A 97 6.51 9.44 6.94
N MET A 98 7.11 8.58 6.10
CA MET A 98 8.36 7.88 6.41
C MET A 98 9.50 8.87 6.66
N MET A 99 9.67 9.87 5.79
CA MET A 99 10.72 10.89 5.95
C MET A 99 10.55 11.71 7.24
N THR A 100 9.32 12.09 7.56
CA THR A 100 9.01 12.83 8.80
C THR A 100 9.31 11.99 10.05
N SER A 101 9.07 10.68 9.98
CA SER A 101 9.32 9.75 11.08
C SER A 101 10.82 9.47 11.27
N ALA A 102 11.58 9.36 10.18
CA ALA A 102 13.04 9.22 10.23
C ALA A 102 13.71 10.45 10.87
N ASN A 103 13.22 11.66 10.58
CA ASN A 103 13.73 12.87 11.22
C ASN A 103 13.50 12.90 12.74
N ARG A 104 12.43 12.28 13.25
CA ARG A 104 12.21 12.18 14.70
C ARG A 104 13.13 11.17 15.40
N ALA A 105 13.57 10.13 14.69
CA ALA A 105 14.49 9.14 15.25
C ALA A 105 15.92 9.68 15.43
N ASN A 106 16.30 10.73 14.70
CA ASN A 106 17.63 11.35 14.75
C ASN A 106 17.74 12.53 15.75
N LEU A 107 16.69 12.80 16.54
CA LEU A 107 16.60 13.95 17.46
C LEU A 107 16.60 13.58 18.95
N VAL A 108 17.07 12.38 19.31
CA VAL A 108 17.18 11.89 20.69
C VAL A 108 18.62 11.56 21.02
#